data_AF-A0A7C4V2Z2-F1
#
_entry.id   AF-A0A7C4V2Z2-F1
#
_cell.length_a   1.000
_cell.length_b   1.000
_cell.length_c   1.000
_cell.angle_alpha   90.00
_cell.angle_beta   90.00
_cell.angle_gamma   90.00
#
_symmetry.space_group_name_H-M   'P 1'
#
loop_
_entity.id
_entity.type
_entity.pdbx_description
1 polymer ?
#
loop_
_entity_poly.entity_id
_entity_poly.type
_entity_poly.pdbx_seq_one_letter_code
_entity_poly.pdbx_strand_id
1 'polypeptide(L)'
;MPAFNENEIRPLDNYELGTESKVDEKENLGCEPTDFISLTKDFSKVSQIQIPWTLTDYFLVVLNPFLILVMVWSVVFFLLDVRYVYTEVHDPYLRIVAFFFILGVVALNRLFAREGVENGIIYGTGLAIAIGLYTIASTTLYGMGSVAKNFMNSNPGVATLFNSGVVIFIWWLTNRITYECCIDENPQSGEIGILTGVSRTVSKEDKKKPKKRKSEGSDYIFYEFEPIDPTELGLEKKDSVKKLALGTMGFGERLSSIPAGISVIFFSIPVMIIFSLGLKILVNGGQMMIKGGWFYTALFTFTAFMLLCSTSLGGLREYFKSRRVPIPSQVGITWLVGGFLIITFSMILSAYLPFPSLPQPIHVSEHEYDPWMRDSKFQLSPVVATPIEIWEQQKMLEKVGIFFVCIIGIVSSWMILKVLGYFVKLWWTSTISKGNFIFIRKLLTTLFPSKGIAGSRKVSYKKAKSIKFVNSLSDPVLSKRFTPNQHIEYAYQALCALADDLGVPKKYHETPLEFLVNLPTPLEALREEIEELTILYQTATYSPVQLDDKTLDRLRKFWISYTWLRNRVVR
;
A
#
# COMPACT_ATOMS: atom_id res chain seq x y z
N MET A 1 -18.23 -57.67 46.03
CA MET A 1 -19.28 -57.51 47.07
C MET A 1 -18.85 -58.33 48.27
N PRO A 2 -19.05 -57.87 49.52
CA PRO A 2 -19.79 -56.68 49.97
C PRO A 2 -18.93 -55.39 49.86
N ALA A 3 -19.31 -54.20 50.33
CA ALA A 3 -20.63 -53.56 50.48
C ALA A 3 -20.42 -52.03 50.52
N PHE A 4 -21.44 -51.26 50.16
CA PHE A 4 -21.51 -49.82 50.51
C PHE A 4 -21.89 -49.66 51.99
N ASN A 5 -21.48 -48.55 52.60
CA ASN A 5 -22.18 -47.99 53.76
C ASN A 5 -22.32 -46.48 53.56
N GLU A 6 -23.46 -45.94 53.96
CA GLU A 6 -23.79 -44.52 53.80
C GLU A 6 -23.69 -43.78 55.15
N ASN A 7 -23.79 -42.44 55.09
CA ASN A 7 -24.11 -41.55 56.21
C ASN A 7 -23.10 -41.46 57.38
N GLU A 8 -22.28 -40.40 57.36
CA GLU A 8 -22.39 -39.40 58.43
C GLU A 8 -22.29 -37.98 57.85
N ILE A 9 -23.12 -37.07 58.35
CA ILE A 9 -23.21 -35.67 57.91
C ILE A 9 -22.86 -34.77 59.10
N ARG A 10 -22.01 -33.75 58.89
CA ARG A 10 -21.97 -32.59 59.79
C ARG A 10 -21.52 -31.31 59.05
N PRO A 11 -22.29 -30.20 59.11
CA PRO A 11 -21.99 -28.96 58.38
C PRO A 11 -21.36 -27.86 59.26
N LEU A 12 -20.80 -26.82 58.62
CA LEU A 12 -20.63 -25.41 59.07
C LEU A 12 -19.98 -25.16 60.46
N ASP A 13 -18.95 -24.33 60.64
CA ASP A 13 -18.94 -22.91 60.25
C ASP A 13 -17.59 -22.18 60.50
N ASN A 14 -17.35 -21.11 59.72
CA ASN A 14 -16.65 -19.83 60.02
C ASN A 14 -15.13 -19.68 60.34
N TYR A 15 -14.64 -18.50 59.91
CA TYR A 15 -13.37 -17.79 60.16
C TYR A 15 -12.07 -18.43 59.59
N GLU A 16 -11.06 -17.67 59.16
CA GLU A 16 -10.74 -16.24 59.39
C GLU A 16 -10.03 -15.59 58.17
N LEU A 17 -9.96 -14.26 58.07
CA LEU A 17 -9.20 -13.57 57.00
C LEU A 17 -7.69 -13.50 57.33
N GLY A 18 -6.86 -14.15 56.52
CA GLY A 18 -5.39 -14.13 56.62
C GLY A 18 -4.73 -13.31 55.50
N THR A 19 -3.80 -12.41 55.88
CA THR A 19 -3.09 -11.46 55.02
C THR A 19 -2.17 -12.09 53.96
N GLU A 20 -1.83 -11.28 52.93
CA GLU A 20 -0.89 -11.60 51.86
C GLU A 20 0.45 -12.19 52.34
N SER A 21 0.97 -13.17 51.60
CA SER A 21 2.41 -13.39 51.47
C SER A 21 2.75 -13.94 50.08
N LYS A 22 3.91 -13.53 49.53
CA LYS A 22 4.38 -13.99 48.22
C LYS A 22 4.90 -15.43 48.34
N VAL A 23 4.48 -16.30 47.43
CA VAL A 23 5.15 -17.57 47.15
C VAL A 23 5.34 -17.76 45.65
N ASP A 24 6.60 -17.65 45.26
CA ASP A 24 7.31 -18.21 44.11
C ASP A 24 6.55 -18.64 42.83
N GLU A 25 7.01 -18.02 41.74
CA GLU A 25 6.75 -18.37 40.34
C GLU A 25 7.25 -19.79 40.00
N LYS A 26 6.39 -20.80 40.21
CA LYS A 26 6.63 -22.18 39.78
C LYS A 26 5.55 -22.67 38.81
N GLU A 27 5.94 -22.68 37.54
CA GLU A 27 5.63 -23.75 36.57
C GLU A 27 4.17 -24.25 36.59
N ASN A 28 3.24 -23.37 36.22
CA ASN A 28 1.84 -23.72 35.96
C ASN A 28 1.71 -24.63 34.72
N LEU A 29 2.04 -25.91 34.88
CA LEU A 29 1.52 -27.03 34.06
C LEU A 29 0.03 -27.32 34.43
N GLY A 30 -0.74 -26.26 34.62
CA GLY A 30 -2.19 -26.33 34.70
C GLY A 30 -2.77 -26.36 33.29
N CYS A 31 -3.82 -27.15 33.07
CA CYS A 31 -4.65 -26.95 31.88
C CYS A 31 -5.19 -25.52 31.93
N GLU A 32 -4.93 -24.71 30.89
CA GLU A 32 -5.78 -23.55 30.66
C GLU A 32 -7.24 -24.03 30.60
N PRO A 33 -8.21 -23.28 31.17
CA PRO A 33 -9.61 -23.64 30.99
C PRO A 33 -9.90 -23.74 29.49
N THR A 34 -10.59 -24.80 29.09
CA THR A 34 -10.99 -25.08 27.69
C THR A 34 -12.14 -24.17 27.29
N ASP A 35 -11.88 -22.86 27.36
CA ASP A 35 -12.77 -21.79 27.01
C ASP A 35 -12.75 -21.60 25.49
N PHE A 36 -13.90 -21.28 24.90
CA PHE A 36 -13.98 -21.05 23.46
C PHE A 36 -13.14 -19.82 23.05
N ILE A 37 -12.89 -18.92 24.00
CA ILE A 37 -12.02 -17.74 23.83
C ILE A 37 -10.53 -18.15 23.72
N SER A 38 -10.01 -19.09 24.53
CA SER A 38 -8.61 -19.54 24.41
C SER A 38 -8.42 -20.38 23.14
N LEU A 39 -9.37 -21.28 22.84
CA LEU A 39 -9.35 -22.08 21.62
C LEU A 39 -9.40 -21.23 20.34
N THR A 40 -10.27 -20.21 20.27
CA THR A 40 -10.29 -19.29 19.10
C THR A 40 -9.06 -18.40 19.02
N LYS A 41 -8.42 -18.05 20.15
CA LYS A 41 -7.15 -17.33 20.21
C LYS A 41 -5.97 -18.15 19.66
N ASP A 42 -6.02 -19.48 19.76
CA ASP A 42 -5.03 -20.37 19.15
C ASP A 42 -5.37 -20.76 17.71
N PHE A 43 -6.66 -20.95 17.37
CA PHE A 43 -7.06 -21.11 15.96
C PHE A 43 -6.76 -19.86 15.13
N SER A 44 -6.82 -18.65 15.70
CA SER A 44 -6.46 -17.40 15.03
C SER A 44 -4.95 -17.17 14.92
N LYS A 45 -4.11 -17.91 15.66
CA LYS A 45 -2.66 -18.05 15.40
C LYS A 45 -2.37 -18.96 14.19
N VAL A 46 -3.19 -18.87 13.13
CA VAL A 46 -2.81 -19.42 11.82
C VAL A 46 -1.46 -18.81 11.44
N SER A 47 -0.45 -19.65 11.22
CA SER A 47 0.87 -19.20 10.76
C SER A 47 0.72 -18.44 9.45
N GLN A 48 0.78 -17.11 9.53
CA GLN A 48 0.81 -16.24 8.36
C GLN A 48 2.06 -16.60 7.56
N ILE A 49 1.89 -16.85 6.26
CA ILE A 49 3.00 -17.24 5.39
C ILE A 49 3.95 -16.04 5.26
N GLN A 50 5.02 -16.05 6.05
CA GLN A 50 6.03 -15.00 6.05
C GLN A 50 6.80 -15.03 4.72
N ILE A 51 6.41 -14.14 3.80
CA ILE A 51 7.12 -13.95 2.54
C ILE A 51 8.46 -13.28 2.85
N PRO A 52 9.62 -13.88 2.50
CA PRO A 52 10.92 -13.30 2.79
C PRO A 52 11.12 -11.98 2.03
N TRP A 53 11.80 -11.03 2.66
CA TRP A 53 12.05 -9.71 2.08
C TRP A 53 13.03 -9.80 0.89
N THR A 54 12.74 -9.09 -0.18
CA THR A 54 13.64 -8.97 -1.35
C THR A 54 14.63 -7.83 -1.16
N LEU A 55 15.72 -7.81 -1.95
CA LEU A 55 16.65 -6.68 -1.96
C LEU A 55 15.96 -5.34 -2.29
N THR A 56 14.92 -5.37 -3.12
CA THR A 56 14.08 -4.20 -3.42
C THR A 56 13.40 -3.65 -2.18
N ASP A 57 12.99 -4.50 -1.23
CA ASP A 57 12.25 -4.09 -0.06
C ASP A 57 13.14 -3.32 0.92
N TYR A 58 14.37 -3.78 1.13
CA TYR A 58 15.39 -3.02 1.87
C TYR A 58 15.68 -1.67 1.21
N PHE A 59 15.70 -1.60 -0.12
CA PHE A 59 15.90 -0.35 -0.86
C PHE A 59 14.71 0.60 -0.71
N LEU A 60 13.47 0.13 -0.91
CA LEU A 60 12.23 0.91 -0.74
C LEU A 60 12.11 1.50 0.68
N VAL A 61 12.46 0.70 1.70
CA VAL A 61 12.44 1.09 3.12
C VAL A 61 13.30 2.32 3.42
N VAL A 62 14.36 2.56 2.65
CA VAL A 62 15.26 3.73 2.75
C VAL A 62 14.93 4.81 1.71
N LEU A 63 14.59 4.42 0.49
CA LEU A 63 14.32 5.31 -0.63
C LEU A 63 13.08 6.19 -0.40
N ASN A 64 11.97 5.61 0.10
CA ASN A 64 10.72 6.35 0.30
C ASN A 64 10.89 7.57 1.24
N PRO A 65 11.41 7.42 2.49
CA PRO A 65 11.63 8.58 3.35
C PRO A 65 12.68 9.56 2.79
N PHE A 66 13.73 9.06 2.10
CA PHE A 66 14.72 9.94 1.47
C PHE A 66 14.12 10.81 0.36
N LEU A 67 13.29 10.24 -0.53
CA LEU A 67 12.62 11.00 -1.58
C LEU A 67 11.66 12.05 -1.01
N ILE A 68 10.95 11.74 0.07
CA ILE A 68 10.05 12.69 0.76
C ILE A 68 10.84 13.83 1.39
N LEU A 69 11.97 13.53 2.04
CA LEU A 69 12.88 14.53 2.60
C LEU A 69 13.34 15.51 1.50
N VAL A 70 13.86 15.00 0.38
CA VAL A 70 14.36 15.84 -0.72
C VAL A 70 13.23 16.61 -1.41
N MET A 71 12.05 16.00 -1.58
CA MET A 71 10.86 16.66 -2.14
C MET A 71 10.42 17.85 -1.28
N VAL A 72 10.22 17.65 0.03
CA VAL A 72 9.83 18.74 0.96
C VAL A 72 10.94 19.79 1.09
N TRP A 73 12.20 19.36 1.15
CA TRP A 73 13.37 20.24 1.20
C TRP A 73 13.40 21.20 0.01
N SER A 74 13.18 20.72 -1.21
CA SER A 74 13.17 21.57 -2.42
C SER A 74 12.11 22.69 -2.36
N VAL A 75 10.92 22.41 -1.82
CA VAL A 75 9.84 23.40 -1.66
C VAL A 75 10.18 24.41 -0.56
N VAL A 76 10.69 23.96 0.58
CA VAL A 76 11.05 24.86 1.68
C VAL A 76 12.25 25.74 1.33
N PHE A 77 13.26 25.21 0.64
CA PHE A 77 14.42 26.01 0.22
C PHE A 77 14.07 27.02 -0.88
N PHE A 78 13.17 26.67 -1.81
CA PHE A 78 12.59 27.63 -2.74
C PHE A 78 11.82 28.75 -2.01
N LEU A 79 11.03 28.42 -0.98
CA LEU A 79 10.34 29.43 -0.16
C LEU A 79 11.30 30.29 0.67
N LEU A 80 12.45 29.77 1.10
CA LEU A 80 13.52 30.56 1.74
C LEU A 80 14.19 31.52 0.74
N ASP A 81 14.33 31.13 -0.53
CA ASP A 81 14.82 32.01 -1.59
C ASP A 81 13.79 33.09 -1.95
N VAL A 82 12.49 32.77 -2.02
CA VAL A 82 11.40 33.75 -2.13
C VAL A 82 11.44 34.73 -0.94
N ARG A 83 11.61 34.23 0.30
CA ARG A 83 11.74 35.07 1.50
C ARG A 83 12.94 36.00 1.41
N TYR A 84 14.09 35.51 0.94
CA TYR A 84 15.31 36.33 0.81
C TYR A 84 15.09 37.58 -0.05
N VAL A 85 14.34 37.47 -1.18
CA VAL A 85 13.95 38.63 -2.01
C VAL A 85 13.09 39.65 -1.24
N TYR A 86 12.27 39.21 -0.28
CA TYR A 86 11.40 40.09 0.51
C TYR A 86 12.02 40.64 1.80
N THR A 87 13.04 39.99 2.35
CA THR A 87 13.63 40.36 3.64
C THR A 87 15.04 40.94 3.54
N GLU A 88 15.73 40.76 2.41
CA GLU A 88 17.16 41.07 2.14
C GLU A 88 18.19 40.43 3.08
N VAL A 89 17.78 39.92 4.25
CA VAL A 89 18.63 39.19 5.20
C VAL A 89 18.85 37.74 4.72
N HIS A 90 20.08 37.43 4.29
CA HIS A 90 20.49 36.05 4.05
C HIS A 90 20.94 35.37 5.34
N ASP A 91 20.07 34.55 5.95
CA ASP A 91 20.39 33.77 7.14
C ASP A 91 20.81 32.33 6.77
N PRO A 92 22.09 31.94 6.89
CA PRO A 92 22.55 30.58 6.65
C PRO A 92 22.12 29.61 7.77
N TYR A 93 21.96 30.08 9.01
CA TYR A 93 21.56 29.25 10.14
C TYR A 93 20.11 28.81 10.00
N LEU A 94 19.23 29.69 9.51
CA LEU A 94 17.84 29.34 9.20
C LEU A 94 17.74 28.22 8.15
N ARG A 95 18.58 28.24 7.10
CA ARG A 95 18.65 27.15 6.12
C ARG A 95 19.08 25.82 6.77
N ILE A 96 20.09 25.85 7.63
CA ILE A 96 20.60 24.68 8.36
C ILE A 96 19.52 24.10 9.29
N VAL A 97 18.87 24.95 10.09
CA VAL A 97 17.79 24.53 11.01
C VAL A 97 16.58 24.00 10.24
N ALA A 98 16.19 24.63 9.12
CA ALA A 98 15.12 24.13 8.25
C ALA A 98 15.43 22.75 7.66
N PHE A 99 16.68 22.49 7.25
CA PHE A 99 17.11 21.16 6.80
C PHE A 99 17.00 20.11 7.91
N PHE A 100 17.55 20.38 9.09
CA PHE A 100 17.48 19.45 10.23
C PHE A 100 16.05 19.24 10.75
N PHE A 101 15.18 20.25 10.67
CA PHE A 101 13.75 20.14 10.98
C PHE A 101 13.05 19.14 10.04
N ILE A 102 13.20 19.31 8.72
CA ILE A 102 12.55 18.41 7.74
C ILE A 102 13.07 16.98 7.89
N LEU A 103 14.39 16.82 8.05
CA LEU A 103 15.03 15.52 8.34
C LEU A 103 14.45 14.89 9.61
N GLY A 104 14.36 15.66 10.70
CA GLY A 104 13.85 15.21 11.99
C GLY A 104 12.38 14.78 11.95
N VAL A 105 11.50 15.53 11.25
CA VAL A 105 10.10 15.14 11.08
C VAL A 105 9.98 13.85 10.26
N VAL A 106 10.71 13.72 9.15
CA VAL A 106 10.69 12.48 8.33
C VAL A 106 11.21 11.27 9.12
N ALA A 107 12.29 11.44 9.89
CA ALA A 107 12.84 10.37 10.75
C ALA A 107 11.84 9.96 11.85
N LEU A 108 11.24 10.93 12.54
CA LEU A 108 10.22 10.74 13.56
C LEU A 108 8.98 9.97 13.03
N ASN A 109 8.50 10.31 11.83
CA ASN A 109 7.40 9.59 11.21
C ASN A 109 7.75 8.10 10.95
N ARG A 110 9.01 7.80 10.61
CA ARG A 110 9.48 6.42 10.42
C ARG A 110 9.76 5.69 11.74
N LEU A 111 10.07 6.42 12.81
CA LEU A 111 10.16 5.89 14.17
C LEU A 111 8.78 5.45 14.69
N PHE A 112 7.77 6.32 14.59
CA PHE A 112 6.37 5.98 14.94
C PHE A 112 5.86 4.75 14.19
N ALA A 113 6.23 4.59 12.92
CA ALA A 113 5.87 3.45 12.08
C ALA A 113 6.64 2.14 12.38
N ARG A 114 7.58 2.14 13.35
CA ARG A 114 8.41 0.98 13.71
C ARG A 114 8.34 0.60 15.19
N GLU A 115 8.45 1.58 16.07
CA GLU A 115 8.62 1.40 17.52
C GLU A 115 7.37 1.82 18.32
N GLY A 116 6.27 2.08 17.61
CA GLY A 116 4.99 2.49 18.20
C GLY A 116 4.94 3.96 18.62
N VAL A 117 3.80 4.33 19.20
CA VAL A 117 3.51 5.72 19.59
C VAL A 117 4.30 6.15 20.83
N GLU A 118 4.48 5.24 21.78
CA GLU A 118 5.05 5.53 23.11
C GLU A 118 6.50 6.05 23.01
N ASN A 119 7.38 5.32 22.30
CA ASN A 119 8.76 5.72 22.11
C ASN A 119 8.89 7.01 21.26
N GLY A 120 8.07 7.14 20.21
CA GLY A 120 8.15 8.29 19.29
C GLY A 120 7.72 9.63 19.89
N ILE A 121 6.85 9.63 20.92
CA ILE A 121 6.41 10.87 21.59
C ILE A 121 7.58 11.65 22.18
N ILE A 122 8.57 10.97 22.79
CA ILE A 122 9.70 11.63 23.48
C ILE A 122 10.56 12.42 22.48
N TYR A 123 10.85 11.83 21.32
CA TYR A 123 11.56 12.51 20.25
C TYR A 123 10.73 13.62 19.61
N GLY A 124 9.40 13.47 19.56
CA GLY A 124 8.46 14.49 19.08
C GLY A 124 8.40 15.73 19.96
N THR A 125 8.30 15.56 21.28
CA THR A 125 8.32 16.68 22.22
C THR A 125 9.69 17.35 22.25
N GLY A 126 10.79 16.58 22.21
CA GLY A 126 12.14 17.12 22.11
C GLY A 126 12.35 17.98 20.85
N LEU A 127 11.93 17.49 19.68
CA LEU A 127 12.01 18.25 18.42
C LEU A 127 11.13 19.51 18.45
N ALA A 128 9.91 19.40 18.99
CA ALA A 128 9.00 20.54 19.13
C ALA A 128 9.55 21.63 20.05
N ILE A 129 10.16 21.25 21.17
CA ILE A 129 10.80 22.19 22.11
C ILE A 129 11.99 22.88 21.44
N ALA A 130 12.87 22.13 20.77
CA ALA A 130 14.05 22.70 20.11
C ALA A 130 13.68 23.72 19.03
N ILE A 131 12.71 23.40 18.16
CA ILE A 131 12.29 24.29 17.08
C ILE A 131 11.43 25.44 17.61
N GLY A 132 10.60 25.20 18.63
CA GLY A 132 9.82 26.25 19.29
C GLY A 132 10.72 27.30 19.93
N LEU A 133 11.74 26.87 20.69
CA LEU A 133 12.75 27.76 21.27
C LEU A 133 13.53 28.54 20.20
N TYR A 134 13.95 27.87 19.11
CA TYR A 134 14.62 28.56 17.99
C TYR A 134 13.69 29.59 17.32
N THR A 135 12.42 29.25 17.08
CA THR A 135 11.43 30.13 16.44
C THR A 135 11.13 31.36 17.30
N ILE A 136 11.03 31.18 18.62
CA ILE A 136 10.91 32.28 19.57
C ILE A 136 12.18 33.14 19.51
N ALA A 137 13.37 32.55 19.68
CA ALA A 137 14.62 33.30 19.74
C ALA A 137 14.91 34.09 18.44
N SER A 138 14.74 33.49 17.27
CA SER A 138 14.93 34.18 15.98
C SER A 138 13.95 35.34 15.78
N THR A 139 12.75 35.24 16.35
CA THR A 139 11.69 36.27 16.21
C THR A 139 11.81 37.38 17.26
N THR A 140 12.14 37.06 18.51
CA THR A 140 12.11 38.03 19.63
C THR A 140 13.47 38.61 20.02
N LEU A 141 14.56 37.83 19.97
CA LEU A 141 15.90 38.27 20.37
C LEU A 141 16.68 38.87 19.20
N TYR A 142 16.57 38.27 18.01
CA TYR A 142 17.35 38.71 16.84
C TYR A 142 16.57 39.61 15.87
N GLY A 143 15.24 39.64 15.92
CA GLY A 143 14.38 40.42 15.00
C GLY A 143 14.39 39.96 13.53
N MET A 144 15.33 39.09 13.15
CA MET A 144 15.52 38.57 11.79
C MET A 144 14.48 37.52 11.40
N GLY A 145 13.75 36.94 12.36
CA GLY A 145 12.85 35.81 12.13
C GLY A 145 11.60 36.08 11.29
N SER A 146 11.24 37.32 10.98
CA SER A 146 10.01 37.59 10.21
C SER A 146 10.05 36.95 8.80
N VAL A 147 8.91 36.43 8.36
CA VAL A 147 8.67 35.99 6.98
C VAL A 147 8.21 37.15 6.09
N ALA A 148 7.71 38.25 6.67
CA ALA A 148 7.25 39.43 5.94
C ALA A 148 7.91 40.71 6.50
N LYS A 149 8.64 41.43 5.63
CA LYS A 149 9.25 42.72 5.99
C LYS A 149 8.17 43.75 6.34
N ASN A 150 8.33 44.41 7.48
CA ASN A 150 7.46 45.46 8.05
C ASN A 150 5.99 45.10 8.38
N PHE A 151 5.37 44.10 7.75
CA PHE A 151 3.92 43.84 7.84
C PHE A 151 3.41 43.41 9.23
N MET A 152 4.28 42.88 10.10
CA MET A 152 3.91 42.41 11.45
C MET A 152 4.86 42.89 12.56
N ASN A 153 5.83 43.77 12.25
CA ASN A 153 6.82 44.24 13.22
C ASN A 153 6.24 45.14 14.34
N SER A 154 4.96 45.53 14.22
CA SER A 154 4.24 46.30 15.24
C SER A 154 3.87 45.48 16.49
N ASN A 155 3.85 44.14 16.42
CA ASN A 155 3.58 43.27 17.56
C ASN A 155 4.39 41.96 17.49
N PRO A 156 5.44 41.77 18.31
CA PRO A 156 6.31 40.59 18.22
C PRO A 156 5.59 39.27 18.49
N GLY A 157 4.51 39.29 19.29
CA GLY A 157 3.65 38.11 19.50
C GLY A 157 2.93 37.63 18.23
N VAL A 158 2.52 38.55 17.35
CA VAL A 158 1.84 38.21 16.09
C VAL A 158 2.82 37.60 15.09
N ALA A 159 4.02 38.17 14.96
CA ALA A 159 5.09 37.58 14.15
C ALA A 159 5.49 36.18 14.66
N THR A 160 5.61 36.00 15.98
CA THR A 160 5.94 34.70 16.59
C THR A 160 4.85 33.66 16.36
N LEU A 161 3.57 34.06 16.46
CA LEU A 161 2.43 33.18 16.18
C LEU A 161 2.37 32.78 14.69
N PHE A 162 2.59 33.72 13.77
CA PHE A 162 2.67 33.42 12.33
C PHE A 162 3.80 32.45 12.01
N ASN A 163 5.01 32.71 12.49
CA ASN A 163 6.17 31.85 12.28
C ASN A 163 5.95 30.44 12.86
N SER A 164 5.36 30.35 14.05
CA SER A 164 4.97 29.07 14.67
C SER A 164 3.91 28.35 13.83
N GLY A 165 2.95 29.08 13.25
CA GLY A 165 1.95 28.55 12.32
C GLY A 165 2.57 27.96 11.05
N VAL A 166 3.60 28.61 10.48
CA VAL A 166 4.34 28.07 9.32
C VAL A 166 5.10 26.79 9.70
N VAL A 167 5.76 26.75 10.85
CA VAL A 167 6.43 25.54 11.36
C VAL A 167 5.44 24.40 11.58
N ILE A 168 4.31 24.67 12.25
CA ILE A 168 3.24 23.69 12.50
C ILE A 168 2.65 23.18 11.18
N PHE A 169 2.45 24.05 10.19
CA PHE A 169 1.95 23.68 8.87
C PHE A 169 2.96 22.77 8.12
N ILE A 170 4.25 23.13 8.10
CA ILE A 170 5.30 22.30 7.46
C ILE A 170 5.41 20.94 8.17
N TRP A 171 5.31 20.90 9.51
CA TRP A 171 5.29 19.64 10.27
C TRP A 171 4.09 18.79 9.88
N TRP A 172 2.87 19.34 9.96
CA TRP A 172 1.62 18.65 9.63
C TRP A 172 1.64 18.10 8.20
N LEU A 173 2.09 18.91 7.25
CA LEU A 173 2.22 18.57 5.84
C LEU A 173 3.23 17.43 5.62
N THR A 174 4.42 17.53 6.20
CA THR A 174 5.48 16.52 6.09
C THR A 174 5.05 15.20 6.73
N ASN A 175 4.38 15.26 7.89
CA ASN A 175 3.77 14.10 8.54
C ASN A 175 2.70 13.48 7.64
N ARG A 176 1.75 14.26 7.11
CA ARG A 176 0.69 13.75 6.24
C ARG A 176 1.22 13.04 4.99
N ILE A 177 2.22 13.62 4.32
CA ILE A 177 2.87 13.02 3.15
C ILE A 177 3.62 11.75 3.55
N THR A 178 4.38 11.77 4.65
CA THR A 178 5.13 10.58 5.11
C THR A 178 4.19 9.45 5.51
N TYR A 179 3.08 9.76 6.18
CA TYR A 179 2.05 8.80 6.56
C TYR A 179 1.50 8.05 5.32
N GLU A 180 1.07 8.78 4.28
CA GLU A 180 0.47 8.18 3.07
C GLU A 180 1.47 7.54 2.08
N CYS A 181 2.78 7.70 2.30
CA CYS A 181 3.83 7.20 1.40
C CYS A 181 4.82 6.20 2.04
N CYS A 182 4.91 6.15 3.39
CA CYS A 182 5.82 5.28 4.13
C CYS A 182 5.13 4.30 5.09
N ILE A 183 3.79 4.29 5.17
CA ILE A 183 3.07 3.17 5.79
C ILE A 183 2.93 2.06 4.74
N ASP A 184 4.00 1.29 4.70
CA ASP A 184 3.97 -0.13 4.39
C ASP A 184 2.84 -0.80 5.23
N GLU A 185 2.19 -1.83 4.70
CA GLU A 185 1.11 -2.60 5.38
C GLU A 185 -0.29 -1.94 5.48
N ASN A 186 -0.69 -1.11 4.51
CA ASN A 186 -2.12 -0.88 4.26
C ASN A 186 -2.71 -1.98 3.34
N PRO A 187 -3.45 -2.99 3.86
CA PRO A 187 -3.96 -4.09 3.04
C PRO A 187 -4.93 -3.65 1.94
N GLN A 188 -5.61 -2.50 2.09
CA GLN A 188 -6.52 -1.98 1.05
C GLN A 188 -5.80 -1.33 -0.14
N SER A 189 -4.52 -0.96 0.00
CA SER A 189 -3.74 -0.37 -1.10
C SER A 189 -3.39 -1.36 -2.21
N GLY A 190 -3.35 -2.67 -1.91
CA GLY A 190 -3.11 -3.69 -2.94
C GLY A 190 -4.28 -3.87 -3.92
N GLU A 191 -5.53 -3.69 -3.47
CA GLU A 191 -6.72 -4.00 -4.27
C GLU A 191 -7.20 -2.86 -5.17
N ILE A 192 -6.71 -1.62 -4.96
CA ILE A 192 -7.26 -0.41 -5.57
C ILE A 192 -6.14 0.49 -6.09
N GLY A 193 -5.77 0.31 -7.36
CA GLY A 193 -4.87 1.23 -8.06
C GLY A 193 -5.39 2.68 -8.04
N ILE A 194 -4.49 3.66 -7.96
CA ILE A 194 -4.77 5.08 -7.65
C ILE A 194 -5.94 5.65 -8.48
N LEU A 195 -5.93 5.47 -9.81
CA LEU A 195 -6.99 5.96 -10.71
C LEU A 195 -8.36 5.29 -10.44
N THR A 196 -8.36 3.99 -10.13
CA THR A 196 -9.56 3.25 -9.72
C THR A 196 -10.07 3.74 -8.37
N GLY A 197 -9.18 4.16 -7.46
CA GLY A 197 -9.53 4.80 -6.19
C GLY A 197 -10.27 6.13 -6.40
N VAL A 198 -9.67 7.04 -7.18
CA VAL A 198 -10.30 8.33 -7.56
C VAL A 198 -11.65 8.11 -8.23
N SER A 199 -11.71 7.25 -9.25
CA SER A 199 -12.94 6.93 -9.98
C SER A 199 -14.02 6.35 -9.06
N ARG A 200 -13.67 5.45 -8.13
CA ARG A 200 -14.61 4.91 -7.13
C ARG A 200 -15.08 5.95 -6.12
N THR A 201 -14.29 6.97 -5.80
CA THR A 201 -14.71 8.06 -4.90
C THR A 201 -15.71 8.98 -5.61
N VAL A 202 -15.45 9.38 -6.85
CA VAL A 202 -16.40 10.18 -7.66
C VAL A 202 -17.70 9.37 -7.90
N SER A 203 -17.61 8.13 -8.38
CA SER A 203 -18.79 7.26 -8.60
C SER A 203 -19.50 6.80 -7.32
N LYS A 204 -19.01 7.11 -6.12
CA LYS A 204 -19.76 6.87 -4.86
C LYS A 204 -20.84 7.92 -4.64
N GLU A 205 -20.67 9.14 -5.14
CA GLU A 205 -21.68 10.21 -5.03
C GLU A 205 -22.92 9.87 -5.89
N ASP A 206 -22.70 9.40 -7.12
CA ASP A 206 -23.75 8.92 -8.03
C ASP A 206 -24.50 7.67 -7.52
N LYS A 207 -23.88 6.87 -6.63
CA LYS A 207 -24.39 5.53 -6.27
C LYS A 207 -24.76 5.40 -4.79
N LYS A 208 -25.62 6.31 -4.34
CA LYS A 208 -26.59 6.02 -3.26
C LYS A 208 -27.46 4.82 -3.65
N LYS A 209 -27.00 3.60 -3.35
CA LYS A 209 -27.79 2.37 -3.54
C LYS A 209 -29.15 2.54 -2.84
N PRO A 210 -30.29 2.28 -3.50
CA PRO A 210 -31.57 2.27 -2.81
C PRO A 210 -31.52 1.24 -1.68
N LYS A 211 -32.07 1.58 -0.50
CA LYS A 211 -32.29 0.59 0.56
C LYS A 211 -33.08 -0.57 -0.04
N LYS A 212 -32.55 -1.79 -0.02
CA LYS A 212 -33.35 -2.99 -0.28
C LYS A 212 -34.53 -2.93 0.69
N ARG A 213 -35.77 -2.87 0.18
CA ARG A 213 -36.94 -3.20 0.99
C ARG A 213 -36.73 -4.62 1.52
N LYS A 214 -37.07 -4.86 2.79
CA LYS A 214 -37.28 -6.24 3.25
C LYS A 214 -38.40 -6.82 2.38
N SER A 215 -38.16 -7.95 1.74
CA SER A 215 -39.23 -8.74 1.11
C SER A 215 -39.89 -9.56 2.20
N GLU A 216 -41.12 -9.21 2.55
CA GLU A 216 -41.98 -10.07 3.37
C GLU A 216 -42.41 -11.30 2.56
N GLY A 217 -42.56 -12.44 3.23
CA GLY A 217 -43.21 -13.64 2.67
C GLY A 217 -42.33 -14.60 1.87
N SER A 218 -41.77 -15.61 2.55
CA SER A 218 -41.53 -16.93 1.96
C SER A 218 -41.55 -18.01 3.06
N ASP A 219 -42.66 -18.74 3.17
CA ASP A 219 -42.86 -19.75 4.22
C ASP A 219 -41.99 -21.00 3.99
N TYR A 220 -40.86 -21.09 4.72
CA TYR A 220 -40.01 -22.28 4.79
C TYR A 220 -39.71 -22.67 6.24
N ILE A 221 -40.78 -22.95 6.99
CA ILE A 221 -40.74 -23.36 8.40
C ILE A 221 -40.10 -24.76 8.53
N PHE A 222 -38.76 -24.85 8.61
CA PHE A 222 -38.04 -25.83 9.46
C PHE A 222 -36.49 -25.70 9.53
N TYR A 223 -35.82 -24.88 8.71
CA TYR A 223 -34.35 -24.97 8.54
C TYR A 223 -33.53 -23.69 8.71
N GLU A 224 -34.08 -22.65 9.36
CA GLU A 224 -33.38 -21.38 9.62
C GLU A 224 -33.02 -21.20 11.11
N PHE A 225 -32.34 -22.20 11.67
CA PHE A 225 -31.54 -22.05 12.89
C PHE A 225 -30.07 -21.92 12.49
N GLU A 226 -29.61 -20.69 12.25
CA GLU A 226 -28.19 -20.39 12.43
C GLU A 226 -27.84 -20.65 13.91
N PRO A 227 -26.67 -21.24 14.22
CA PRO A 227 -26.24 -21.44 15.61
C PRO A 227 -25.83 -20.09 16.22
N ILE A 228 -26.82 -19.35 16.73
CA ILE A 228 -26.61 -18.08 17.43
C ILE A 228 -25.85 -18.37 18.74
N ASP A 229 -24.64 -17.83 18.83
CA ASP A 229 -23.85 -17.84 20.05
C ASP A 229 -24.58 -17.04 21.15
N PRO A 230 -24.81 -17.59 22.36
CA PRO A 230 -25.48 -16.87 23.44
C PRO A 230 -24.78 -15.55 23.83
N THR A 231 -23.50 -15.39 23.50
CA THR A 231 -22.71 -14.17 23.70
C THR A 231 -23.15 -13.02 22.79
N GLU A 232 -23.72 -13.29 21.60
CA GLU A 232 -24.13 -12.25 20.65
C GLU A 232 -25.50 -11.62 20.96
N LEU A 233 -26.37 -12.26 21.75
CA LEU A 233 -27.72 -11.77 22.05
C LEU A 233 -27.76 -10.39 22.74
N GLY A 234 -26.64 -9.91 23.31
CA GLY A 234 -26.55 -8.59 23.96
C GLY A 234 -26.27 -7.41 23.03
N LEU A 235 -25.91 -7.61 21.75
CA LEU A 235 -25.28 -6.58 20.92
C LEU A 235 -26.12 -6.10 19.71
N GLU A 236 -27.37 -5.70 19.97
CA GLU A 236 -28.29 -4.97 19.06
C GLU A 236 -27.79 -3.56 18.68
N LYS A 237 -26.55 -3.42 18.18
CA LYS A 237 -25.97 -2.10 17.86
C LYS A 237 -24.78 -2.12 16.90
N LYS A 238 -24.87 -2.85 15.77
CA LYS A 238 -23.86 -2.81 14.68
C LYS A 238 -23.45 -1.38 14.26
N ASP A 239 -24.36 -0.40 14.32
CA ASP A 239 -24.04 1.02 14.07
C ASP A 239 -23.30 1.74 15.21
N SER A 240 -23.54 1.41 16.50
CA SER A 240 -22.74 2.00 17.59
C SER A 240 -21.43 1.26 17.81
N VAL A 241 -21.35 -0.06 17.59
CA VAL A 241 -20.07 -0.77 17.50
C VAL A 241 -19.22 -0.14 16.39
N LYS A 242 -19.80 0.18 15.23
CA LYS A 242 -19.07 0.86 14.16
C LYS A 242 -18.67 2.31 14.50
N LYS A 243 -19.47 3.06 15.26
CA LYS A 243 -19.08 4.41 15.76
C LYS A 243 -18.06 4.35 16.91
N LEU A 244 -18.15 3.36 17.78
CA LEU A 244 -17.22 3.14 18.89
C LEU A 244 -15.87 2.66 18.36
N ALA A 245 -15.87 1.65 17.49
CA ALA A 245 -14.69 1.20 16.76
C ALA A 245 -14.08 2.32 15.91
N LEU A 246 -14.89 3.14 15.22
CA LEU A 246 -14.35 4.34 14.55
C LEU A 246 -13.72 5.31 15.56
N GLY A 247 -14.30 5.45 16.76
CA GLY A 247 -13.81 6.28 17.87
C GLY A 247 -12.51 5.78 18.50
N THR A 248 -12.33 4.46 18.65
CA THR A 248 -11.13 3.82 19.20
C THR A 248 -10.08 3.50 18.15
N MET A 249 -10.47 3.41 16.88
CA MET A 249 -9.55 3.33 15.73
C MET A 249 -8.59 4.52 15.78
N GLY A 250 -7.30 4.21 15.72
CA GLY A 250 -6.27 5.23 15.67
C GLY A 250 -6.50 6.17 14.48
N PHE A 251 -6.01 7.42 14.58
CA PHE A 251 -6.14 8.40 13.49
C PHE A 251 -5.65 7.83 12.14
N GLY A 252 -4.65 6.93 12.19
CA GLY A 252 -4.13 6.21 11.04
C GLY A 252 -5.08 5.18 10.39
N GLU A 253 -5.84 4.40 11.17
CA GLU A 253 -6.78 3.41 10.60
C GLU A 253 -7.94 4.05 9.84
N ARG A 254 -8.28 5.31 10.14
CA ARG A 254 -9.24 6.08 9.35
C ARG A 254 -8.65 6.52 8.00
N LEU A 255 -7.34 6.75 7.92
CA LEU A 255 -6.61 7.17 6.72
C LEU A 255 -6.30 6.02 5.76
N SER A 256 -6.25 4.76 6.22
CA SER A 256 -5.95 3.58 5.38
C SER A 256 -6.99 3.29 4.27
N SER A 257 -8.15 3.96 4.29
CA SER A 257 -9.13 3.90 3.20
C SER A 257 -8.72 4.67 1.92
N ILE A 258 -7.59 5.39 1.95
CA ILE A 258 -7.05 6.20 0.86
C ILE A 258 -5.98 5.41 0.09
N PRO A 259 -5.97 5.41 -1.27
CA PRO A 259 -4.95 4.71 -2.06
C PRO A 259 -3.57 5.39 -1.90
N ALA A 260 -2.54 4.59 -1.62
CA ALA A 260 -1.18 5.07 -1.39
C ALA A 260 -0.64 5.98 -2.53
N GLY A 261 0.16 6.98 -2.16
CA GLY A 261 0.78 7.94 -3.09
C GLY A 261 -0.15 9.03 -3.65
N ILE A 262 -1.46 8.99 -3.41
CA ILE A 262 -2.38 10.03 -3.92
C ILE A 262 -2.11 11.43 -3.33
N SER A 263 -1.62 11.51 -2.09
CA SER A 263 -1.15 12.78 -1.49
C SER A 263 -0.12 13.50 -2.37
N VAL A 264 0.76 12.78 -3.08
CA VAL A 264 1.80 13.40 -3.91
C VAL A 264 1.17 14.21 -5.05
N ILE A 265 0.06 13.73 -5.61
CA ILE A 265 -0.69 14.42 -6.68
C ILE A 265 -1.37 15.68 -6.12
N PHE A 266 -2.11 15.54 -5.01
CA PHE A 266 -2.79 16.68 -4.38
C PHE A 266 -1.83 17.74 -3.82
N PHE A 267 -0.64 17.33 -3.36
CA PHE A 267 0.42 18.22 -2.90
C PHE A 267 1.14 18.94 -4.05
N SER A 268 1.33 18.27 -5.19
CA SER A 268 2.00 18.86 -6.35
C SER A 268 1.22 20.04 -6.94
N ILE A 269 -0.11 20.04 -6.89
CA ILE A 269 -0.95 21.13 -7.45
C ILE A 269 -0.63 22.50 -6.82
N PRO A 270 -0.75 22.72 -5.49
CA PRO A 270 -0.38 23.99 -4.87
C PRO A 270 1.12 24.28 -4.96
N VAL A 271 1.99 23.27 -4.94
CA VAL A 271 3.45 23.46 -5.09
C VAL A 271 3.80 24.01 -6.48
N MET A 272 3.18 23.53 -7.56
CA MET A 272 3.39 24.07 -8.90
C MET A 272 2.85 25.50 -9.04
N ILE A 273 1.80 25.87 -8.32
CA ILE A 273 1.33 27.27 -8.20
C ILE A 273 2.37 28.12 -7.46
N ILE A 274 2.94 27.62 -6.36
CA ILE A 274 4.00 28.28 -5.60
C ILE A 274 5.26 28.51 -6.45
N PHE A 275 5.71 27.51 -7.22
CA PHE A 275 6.85 27.68 -8.14
C PHE A 275 6.54 28.72 -9.25
N SER A 276 5.35 28.65 -9.86
CA SER A 276 4.93 29.55 -10.94
C SER A 276 4.80 31.02 -10.49
N LEU A 277 4.25 31.26 -9.30
CA LEU A 277 4.19 32.60 -8.70
C LEU A 277 5.56 33.06 -8.19
N GLY A 278 6.30 32.16 -7.53
CA GLY A 278 7.62 32.44 -6.97
C GLY A 278 8.66 32.81 -8.03
N LEU A 279 8.61 32.23 -9.23
CA LEU A 279 9.51 32.61 -10.33
C LEU A 279 9.42 34.11 -10.66
N LYS A 280 8.23 34.73 -10.57
CA LYS A 280 8.02 36.17 -10.80
C LYS A 280 8.64 37.07 -9.73
N ILE A 281 9.05 36.48 -8.61
CA ILE A 281 9.72 37.11 -7.47
C ILE A 281 11.23 36.83 -7.54
N LEU A 282 11.62 35.58 -7.84
CA LEU A 282 13.02 35.18 -8.03
C LEU A 282 13.71 35.90 -9.20
N VAL A 283 12.96 36.37 -10.20
CA VAL A 283 13.49 37.23 -11.28
C VAL A 283 14.14 38.52 -10.73
N ASN A 284 13.71 39.01 -9.57
CA ASN A 284 14.34 40.17 -8.90
C ASN A 284 15.71 39.85 -8.27
N GLY A 285 16.02 38.56 -8.07
CA GLY A 285 17.26 38.07 -7.46
C GLY A 285 18.35 37.70 -8.46
N GLY A 286 18.22 38.17 -9.71
CA GLY A 286 19.20 37.94 -10.78
C GLY A 286 19.31 36.49 -11.25
N GLN A 287 20.28 36.25 -12.15
CA GLN A 287 20.44 34.98 -12.84
C GLN A 287 20.67 33.78 -11.91
N MET A 288 21.40 33.98 -10.80
CA MET A 288 21.77 32.88 -9.90
C MET A 288 20.56 32.36 -9.10
N MET A 289 19.67 33.25 -8.64
CA MET A 289 18.44 32.82 -7.98
C MET A 289 17.47 32.16 -8.97
N ILE A 290 17.37 32.66 -10.21
CA ILE A 290 16.58 31.99 -11.27
C ILE A 290 17.10 30.56 -11.52
N LYS A 291 18.41 30.38 -11.72
CA LYS A 291 19.05 29.07 -11.91
C LYS A 291 18.78 28.13 -10.71
N GLY A 292 18.81 28.65 -9.48
CA GLY A 292 18.41 27.92 -8.27
C GLY A 292 16.93 27.52 -8.26
N GLY A 293 16.03 28.43 -8.61
CA GLY A 293 14.59 28.18 -8.72
C GLY A 293 14.27 27.04 -9.69
N TRP A 294 14.87 27.04 -10.88
CA TRP A 294 14.76 25.94 -11.84
C TRP A 294 15.30 24.61 -11.27
N PHE A 295 16.43 24.64 -10.55
CA PHE A 295 16.98 23.44 -9.91
C PHE A 295 16.02 22.85 -8.87
N TYR A 296 15.41 23.66 -7.98
CA TYR A 296 14.43 23.15 -7.02
C TYR A 296 13.16 22.61 -7.71
N THR A 297 12.66 23.26 -8.77
CA THR A 297 11.51 22.74 -9.54
C THR A 297 11.83 21.42 -10.23
N ALA A 298 13.02 21.26 -10.81
CA ALA A 298 13.48 20.01 -11.40
C ALA A 298 13.66 18.91 -10.34
N LEU A 299 14.22 19.24 -9.18
CA LEU A 299 14.43 18.31 -8.07
C LEU A 299 13.10 17.86 -7.46
N PHE A 300 12.14 18.77 -7.27
CA PHE A 300 10.79 18.45 -6.83
C PHE A 300 10.09 17.51 -7.80
N THR A 301 10.07 17.84 -9.10
CA THR A 301 9.37 17.02 -10.10
C THR A 301 10.00 15.64 -10.25
N PHE A 302 11.33 15.53 -10.26
CA PHE A 302 12.03 14.24 -10.22
C PHE A 302 11.63 13.40 -9.00
N THR A 303 11.72 13.98 -7.80
CA THR A 303 11.46 13.24 -6.55
C THR A 303 9.99 12.87 -6.37
N ALA A 304 9.06 13.75 -6.76
CA ALA A 304 7.62 13.46 -6.76
C ALA A 304 7.26 12.31 -7.71
N PHE A 305 7.77 12.29 -8.94
CA PHE A 305 7.54 11.19 -9.87
C PHE A 305 8.23 9.89 -9.40
N MET A 306 9.45 9.97 -8.88
CA MET A 306 10.16 8.78 -8.39
C MET A 306 9.47 8.19 -7.16
N LEU A 307 8.94 9.03 -6.26
CA LEU A 307 8.14 8.61 -5.10
C LEU A 307 6.81 7.97 -5.52
N LEU A 308 6.17 8.48 -6.58
CA LEU A 308 4.95 7.90 -7.13
C LEU A 308 5.21 6.55 -7.83
N CYS A 309 6.35 6.41 -8.52
CA CYS A 309 6.83 5.12 -9.01
C CYS A 309 7.10 4.13 -7.85
N SER A 310 7.80 4.59 -6.81
CA SER A 310 8.17 3.79 -5.65
C SER A 310 6.95 3.30 -4.84
N THR A 311 5.98 4.19 -4.58
CA THR A 311 4.71 3.83 -3.90
C THR A 311 3.83 2.90 -4.75
N SER A 312 3.84 3.03 -6.08
CA SER A 312 3.16 2.07 -6.97
C SER A 312 3.71 0.64 -6.88
N LEU A 313 5.03 0.50 -6.67
CA LEU A 313 5.66 -0.80 -6.42
C LEU A 313 5.30 -1.36 -5.04
N GLY A 314 5.18 -0.51 -4.01
CA GLY A 314 4.64 -0.88 -2.70
C GLY A 314 3.21 -1.44 -2.79
N GLY A 315 2.32 -0.77 -3.54
CA GLY A 315 0.97 -1.27 -3.81
C GLY A 315 0.96 -2.61 -4.55
N LEU A 316 1.83 -2.78 -5.55
CA LEU A 316 2.00 -4.07 -6.25
C LEU A 316 2.50 -5.18 -5.30
N ARG A 317 3.40 -4.85 -4.37
CA ARG A 317 3.86 -5.80 -3.34
C ARG A 317 2.73 -6.24 -2.41
N GLU A 318 1.92 -5.31 -1.91
CA GLU A 318 0.80 -5.66 -1.03
C GLU A 318 -0.28 -6.49 -1.77
N TYR A 319 -0.50 -6.26 -3.08
CA TYR A 319 -1.34 -7.10 -3.94
C TYR A 319 -0.85 -8.55 -4.06
N PHE A 320 0.46 -8.77 -4.15
CA PHE A 320 1.05 -10.11 -4.14
C PHE A 320 0.98 -10.76 -2.75
N LYS A 321 1.25 -9.99 -1.69
CA LYS A 321 1.18 -10.42 -0.27
C LYS A 321 -0.24 -10.84 0.13
N SER A 322 -1.27 -10.05 -0.18
CA SER A 322 -2.67 -10.40 0.13
C SER A 322 -3.13 -11.69 -0.56
N ARG A 323 -2.62 -11.93 -1.79
CA ARG A 323 -2.82 -13.17 -2.56
C ARG A 323 -1.92 -14.33 -2.14
N ARG A 324 -1.03 -14.15 -1.14
CA ARG A 324 -0.05 -15.14 -0.64
C ARG A 324 0.86 -15.72 -1.74
N VAL A 325 1.16 -14.93 -2.78
CA VAL A 325 2.06 -15.30 -3.89
C VAL A 325 3.35 -14.47 -3.77
N PRO A 326 4.54 -15.08 -3.79
CA PRO A 326 5.79 -14.32 -3.72
C PRO A 326 6.07 -13.55 -5.01
N ILE A 327 6.67 -12.37 -4.86
CA ILE A 327 7.00 -11.48 -5.98
C ILE A 327 8.21 -12.06 -6.75
N PRO A 328 8.17 -12.18 -8.08
CA PRO A 328 9.35 -12.55 -8.86
C PRO A 328 10.43 -11.47 -8.73
N SER A 329 11.61 -11.87 -8.23
CA SER A 329 12.68 -10.97 -7.75
C SER A 329 13.18 -9.93 -8.77
N GLN A 330 13.01 -10.16 -10.07
CA GLN A 330 13.40 -9.22 -11.12
C GLN A 330 12.42 -8.04 -11.26
N VAL A 331 11.13 -8.23 -10.95
CA VAL A 331 10.09 -7.21 -11.23
C VAL A 331 10.38 -5.91 -10.48
N GLY A 332 10.67 -5.96 -9.18
CA GLY A 332 10.94 -4.75 -8.38
C GLY A 332 12.11 -3.93 -8.91
N ILE A 333 13.22 -4.57 -9.26
CA ILE A 333 14.40 -3.91 -9.83
C ILE A 333 14.06 -3.33 -11.22
N THR A 334 13.40 -4.08 -12.09
CA THR A 334 13.00 -3.58 -13.42
C THR A 334 12.01 -2.41 -13.35
N TRP A 335 11.14 -2.38 -12.33
CA TRP A 335 10.18 -1.30 -12.12
C TRP A 335 10.87 0.00 -11.70
N LEU A 336 11.78 -0.06 -10.73
CA LEU A 336 12.52 1.13 -10.26
C LEU A 336 13.50 1.66 -11.33
N VAL A 337 14.24 0.78 -12.01
CA VAL A 337 15.18 1.19 -13.08
C VAL A 337 14.42 1.71 -14.31
N GLY A 338 13.33 1.03 -14.71
CA GLY A 338 12.48 1.49 -15.81
C GLY A 338 11.80 2.82 -15.50
N GLY A 339 11.26 2.97 -14.29
CA GLY A 339 10.67 4.22 -13.81
C GLY A 339 11.66 5.37 -13.82
N PHE A 340 12.85 5.19 -13.21
CA PHE A 340 13.92 6.18 -13.23
C PHE A 340 14.27 6.64 -14.65
N LEU A 341 14.47 5.71 -15.59
CA LEU A 341 14.81 6.04 -16.98
C LEU A 341 13.69 6.79 -17.71
N ILE A 342 12.43 6.40 -17.50
CA ILE A 342 11.25 7.06 -18.10
C ILE A 342 11.08 8.49 -17.54
N ILE A 343 11.27 8.68 -16.23
CA ILE A 343 11.18 9.98 -15.57
C ILE A 343 12.30 10.90 -16.08
N THR A 344 13.56 10.41 -16.07
CA THR A 344 14.70 11.19 -16.55
C THR A 344 14.58 11.53 -18.04
N PHE A 345 14.12 10.61 -18.88
CA PHE A 345 13.83 10.88 -20.29
C PHE A 345 12.75 11.97 -20.45
N SER A 346 11.66 11.89 -19.70
CA SER A 346 10.57 12.88 -19.71
C SER A 346 11.07 14.28 -19.33
N MET A 347 11.93 14.39 -18.31
CA MET A 347 12.53 15.66 -17.90
C MET A 347 13.47 16.23 -18.97
N ILE A 348 14.28 15.39 -19.63
CA ILE A 348 15.17 15.82 -20.72
C ILE A 348 14.35 16.28 -21.93
N LEU A 349 13.32 15.52 -22.31
CA LEU A 349 12.41 15.89 -23.40
C LEU A 349 11.70 17.22 -23.11
N SER A 350 11.28 17.44 -21.86
CA SER A 350 10.73 18.71 -21.40
C SER A 350 11.74 19.87 -21.52
N ALA A 351 13.02 19.63 -21.19
CA ALA A 351 14.08 20.63 -21.32
C ALA A 351 14.49 20.96 -22.77
N TYR A 352 14.05 20.16 -23.76
CA TYR A 352 14.18 20.46 -25.19
C TYR A 352 12.95 21.21 -25.77
N LEU A 353 11.88 21.41 -25.00
CA LEU A 353 10.74 22.23 -25.46
C LEU A 353 11.12 23.71 -25.47
N PRO A 354 10.57 24.51 -26.41
CA PRO A 354 10.85 25.94 -26.47
C PRO A 354 10.33 26.66 -25.22
N PHE A 355 11.26 27.20 -24.42
CA PHE A 355 10.93 27.92 -23.20
C PHE A 355 10.18 29.23 -23.51
N PRO A 356 9.12 29.57 -22.76
CA PRO A 356 8.55 30.91 -22.82
C PRO A 356 9.55 31.95 -22.28
N SER A 357 9.43 33.19 -22.74
CA SER A 357 10.16 34.33 -22.17
C SER A 357 9.89 34.45 -20.67
N LEU A 358 10.92 34.83 -19.89
CA LEU A 358 10.78 35.06 -18.45
C LEU A 358 9.63 36.04 -18.14
N PRO A 359 8.85 35.79 -17.06
CA PRO A 359 7.76 36.69 -16.68
C PRO A 359 8.31 38.04 -16.20
N GLN A 360 7.53 39.10 -16.39
CA GLN A 360 7.88 40.43 -15.88
C GLN A 360 7.97 40.41 -14.34
N PRO A 361 8.97 41.10 -13.75
CA PRO A 361 9.12 41.21 -12.29
C PRO A 361 7.92 41.94 -11.67
N ILE A 362 7.38 41.40 -10.58
CA ILE A 362 6.17 41.94 -9.92
C ILE A 362 6.49 43.02 -8.87
N HIS A 363 7.76 43.20 -8.48
CA HIS A 363 8.15 44.14 -7.42
C HIS A 363 9.51 44.79 -7.74
N VAL A 364 9.62 46.10 -7.57
CA VAL A 364 10.83 46.91 -7.83
C VAL A 364 10.99 47.89 -6.67
N SER A 365 11.99 47.64 -5.81
CA SER A 365 12.17 48.33 -4.52
C SER A 365 13.62 48.46 -4.06
N GLU A 366 14.57 48.52 -5.00
CA GLU A 366 16.01 48.69 -4.73
C GLU A 366 16.66 47.58 -3.86
N HIS A 367 16.56 46.32 -4.32
CA HIS A 367 17.63 45.23 -4.12
C HIS A 367 19.71 44.52 -6.19
N GLU A 368 21.08 44.65 -6.24
CA GLU A 368 22.10 43.76 -5.63
C GLU A 368 23.08 44.55 -4.73
N TYR A 369 23.46 43.98 -3.58
CA TYR A 369 24.53 44.52 -2.72
C TYR A 369 25.88 43.96 -3.18
N ASP A 370 26.82 44.82 -3.55
CA ASP A 370 28.20 44.41 -3.85
C ASP A 370 29.03 44.42 -2.56
N PRO A 371 29.47 43.24 -2.05
CA PRO A 371 30.25 43.14 -0.82
C PRO A 371 31.66 43.77 -0.92
N TRP A 372 32.12 44.12 -2.13
CA TRP A 372 33.41 44.77 -2.34
C TRP A 372 33.33 46.31 -2.43
N MET A 373 32.14 46.86 -2.68
CA MET A 373 31.91 48.31 -2.70
C MET A 373 31.27 48.79 -1.40
N ARG A 374 32.09 49.43 -0.57
CA ARG A 374 31.81 49.87 0.81
C ARG A 374 30.62 50.84 0.97
N ASP A 375 30.20 51.49 -0.11
CA ASP A 375 29.08 52.43 -0.17
C ASP A 375 28.05 52.07 -1.28
N SER A 376 27.99 50.80 -1.69
CA SER A 376 27.07 50.37 -2.75
C SER A 376 25.59 50.47 -2.32
N LYS A 377 24.78 51.10 -3.18
CA LYS A 377 23.32 51.03 -3.13
C LYS A 377 22.82 50.12 -4.25
N PHE A 378 21.87 49.26 -3.92
CA PHE A 378 21.38 48.20 -4.79
C PHE A 378 20.78 48.74 -6.08
N GLN A 379 21.28 48.24 -7.22
CA GLN A 379 20.71 48.51 -8.54
C GLN A 379 20.24 47.20 -9.16
N LEU A 380 19.02 47.21 -9.68
CA LEU A 380 18.41 46.09 -10.39
C LEU A 380 19.20 45.82 -11.68
N SER A 381 20.02 44.76 -11.68
CA SER A 381 20.59 44.25 -12.92
C SER A 381 19.47 43.65 -13.79
N PRO A 382 19.23 44.14 -15.03
CA PRO A 382 18.25 43.51 -15.90
C PRO A 382 18.73 42.10 -16.27
N VAL A 383 17.81 41.15 -16.30
CA VAL A 383 18.07 39.70 -16.47
C VAL A 383 18.45 39.36 -17.93
N VAL A 384 19.53 39.96 -18.41
CA VAL A 384 20.17 39.71 -19.70
C VAL A 384 21.27 38.68 -19.46
N ALA A 385 20.98 37.40 -19.71
CA ALA A 385 22.02 36.38 -19.69
C ALA A 385 23.06 36.71 -20.76
N THR A 386 24.34 36.69 -20.40
CA THR A 386 25.39 36.94 -21.39
C THR A 386 25.35 35.86 -22.47
N PRO A 387 25.62 36.16 -23.76
CA PRO A 387 25.62 35.13 -24.81
C PRO A 387 26.56 33.95 -24.53
N ILE A 388 27.61 34.20 -23.74
CA ILE A 388 28.60 33.22 -23.28
C ILE A 388 27.99 32.25 -22.27
N GLU A 389 27.27 32.74 -21.25
CA GLU A 389 26.55 31.89 -20.30
C GLU A 389 25.46 31.04 -20.99
N ILE A 390 24.69 31.64 -21.90
CA ILE A 390 23.65 30.92 -22.66
C ILE A 390 24.28 29.76 -23.41
N TRP A 391 25.41 30.01 -24.09
CA TRP A 391 26.13 28.99 -24.86
C TRP A 391 26.72 27.90 -23.96
N GLU A 392 27.30 28.23 -22.81
CA GLU A 392 27.83 27.24 -21.87
C GLU A 392 26.70 26.38 -21.25
N GLN A 393 25.56 26.99 -20.88
CA GLN A 393 24.39 26.26 -20.41
C GLN A 393 23.83 25.32 -21.48
N GLN A 394 23.71 25.78 -22.73
CA GLN A 394 23.29 24.94 -23.86
C GLN A 394 24.26 23.76 -24.06
N LYS A 395 25.57 24.00 -24.02
CA LYS A 395 26.61 22.99 -24.20
C LYS A 395 26.68 21.97 -23.05
N MET A 396 26.32 22.37 -21.83
CA MET A 396 26.11 21.44 -20.71
C MET A 396 24.85 20.59 -20.92
N LEU A 397 23.73 21.23 -21.28
CA LEU A 397 22.45 20.54 -21.52
C LEU A 397 22.54 19.54 -22.68
N GLU A 398 23.23 19.91 -23.76
CA GLU A 398 23.53 19.05 -24.92
C GLU A 398 24.33 17.81 -24.50
N LYS A 399 25.45 17.98 -23.77
CA LYS A 399 26.27 16.87 -23.27
C LYS A 399 25.48 15.92 -22.37
N VAL A 400 24.69 16.46 -21.44
CA VAL A 400 23.85 15.67 -20.53
C VAL A 400 22.75 14.94 -21.31
N GLY A 401 22.11 15.62 -22.26
CA GLY A 401 21.10 15.04 -23.15
C GLY A 401 21.67 13.89 -23.98
N ILE A 402 22.82 14.08 -24.64
CA ILE A 402 23.51 13.03 -25.41
C ILE A 402 23.87 11.84 -24.51
N PHE A 403 24.45 12.09 -23.32
CA PHE A 403 24.81 11.02 -22.38
C PHE A 403 23.60 10.14 -21.98
N PHE A 404 22.47 10.77 -21.64
CA PHE A 404 21.25 10.02 -21.32
C PHE A 404 20.60 9.38 -22.53
N VAL A 405 20.63 10.00 -23.72
CA VAL A 405 20.17 9.37 -24.97
C VAL A 405 21.01 8.14 -25.31
N CYS A 406 22.32 8.15 -25.06
CA CYS A 406 23.18 6.97 -25.19
C CYS A 406 22.78 5.86 -24.19
N ILE A 407 22.54 6.19 -22.92
CA ILE A 407 22.06 5.22 -21.91
C ILE A 407 20.71 4.62 -22.32
N ILE A 408 19.76 5.45 -22.77
CA ILE A 408 18.45 5.01 -23.23
C ILE A 408 18.57 4.17 -24.51
N GLY A 409 19.48 4.49 -25.42
CA GLY A 409 19.82 3.68 -26.59
C GLY A 409 20.32 2.28 -26.20
N ILE A 410 21.21 2.20 -25.20
CA ILE A 410 21.72 0.92 -24.67
C ILE A 410 20.60 0.10 -24.02
N VAL A 411 19.78 0.70 -23.15
CA VAL A 411 18.72 -0.02 -22.43
C VAL A 411 17.55 -0.40 -23.36
N SER A 412 17.18 0.46 -24.30
CA SER A 412 16.16 0.14 -25.31
C SER A 412 16.65 -0.96 -26.27
N SER A 413 17.91 -0.92 -26.70
CA SER A 413 18.51 -2.02 -27.47
C SER A 413 18.49 -3.34 -26.69
N TRP A 414 18.83 -3.33 -25.39
CA TRP A 414 18.76 -4.51 -24.53
C TRP A 414 17.32 -5.04 -24.35
N MET A 415 16.34 -4.14 -24.17
CA MET A 415 14.90 -4.48 -24.15
C MET A 415 14.45 -5.08 -25.50
N ILE A 416 14.84 -4.49 -26.63
CA ILE A 416 14.51 -4.99 -27.96
C ILE A 416 15.11 -6.38 -28.16
N LEU A 417 16.36 -6.62 -27.77
CA LEU A 417 17.00 -7.94 -27.84
C LEU A 417 16.28 -8.98 -26.95
N LYS A 418 15.79 -8.59 -25.76
CA LYS A 418 14.97 -9.46 -24.89
C LYS A 418 13.61 -9.79 -25.53
N VAL A 419 12.92 -8.80 -26.09
CA VAL A 419 11.63 -8.97 -26.78
C VAL A 419 11.79 -9.82 -28.04
N LEU A 420 12.81 -9.55 -28.85
CA LEU A 420 13.14 -10.33 -30.05
C LEU A 420 13.47 -11.78 -29.68
N GLY A 421 14.26 -12.00 -28.63
CA GLY A 421 14.54 -13.34 -28.09
C GLY A 421 13.28 -14.07 -27.60
N TYR A 422 12.31 -13.35 -27.01
CA TYR A 422 11.00 -13.92 -26.66
C TYR A 422 10.18 -14.29 -27.89
N PHE A 423 10.11 -13.42 -28.91
CA PHE A 423 9.43 -13.71 -30.18
C PHE A 423 10.08 -14.89 -30.94
N VAL A 424 11.41 -14.96 -30.99
CA VAL A 424 12.14 -16.11 -31.56
C VAL A 424 11.80 -17.39 -30.80
N LYS A 425 11.77 -17.35 -29.46
CA LYS A 425 11.38 -18.52 -28.64
C LYS A 425 9.92 -18.93 -28.88
N LEU A 426 9.00 -17.98 -29.00
CA LEU A 426 7.57 -18.21 -29.28
C LEU A 426 7.35 -18.80 -30.69
N TRP A 427 8.10 -18.30 -31.68
CA TRP A 427 8.09 -18.81 -33.05
C TRP A 427 8.67 -20.23 -33.12
N TRP A 428 9.78 -20.48 -32.40
CA TRP A 428 10.40 -21.80 -32.31
C TRP A 428 9.48 -22.86 -31.68
N THR A 429 8.79 -22.54 -30.58
CA THR A 429 7.79 -23.45 -29.98
C THR A 429 6.56 -23.63 -30.88
N SER A 430 6.12 -22.58 -31.58
CA SER A 430 5.01 -22.67 -32.53
C SER A 430 5.34 -23.44 -33.82
N THR A 431 6.61 -23.53 -34.20
CA THR A 431 7.04 -24.21 -35.45
C THR A 431 7.36 -25.68 -35.24
N ILE A 432 7.78 -26.07 -34.03
CA ILE A 432 8.11 -27.47 -33.68
C ILE A 432 6.89 -28.23 -33.15
N SER A 433 5.88 -27.56 -32.59
CA SER A 433 4.62 -28.20 -32.17
C SER A 433 3.71 -28.51 -33.37
N LYS A 434 3.73 -29.77 -33.84
CA LYS A 434 2.85 -30.24 -34.92
C LYS A 434 1.36 -30.05 -34.61
N GLY A 435 0.64 -29.39 -35.51
CA GLY A 435 -0.76 -29.73 -35.81
C GLY A 435 -1.89 -28.95 -35.11
N ASN A 436 -2.59 -28.17 -35.92
CA ASN A 436 -4.05 -28.09 -36.02
C ASN A 436 -4.91 -27.14 -35.11
N PHE A 437 -5.72 -26.33 -35.83
CA PHE A 437 -7.16 -26.10 -35.59
C PHE A 437 -7.64 -25.43 -34.29
N ILE A 438 -6.78 -24.75 -33.52
CA ILE A 438 -7.19 -23.92 -32.38
C ILE A 438 -8.29 -22.92 -32.77
N PHE A 439 -8.17 -22.26 -33.92
CA PHE A 439 -9.12 -21.24 -34.39
C PHE A 439 -10.53 -21.80 -34.62
N ILE A 440 -10.65 -22.94 -35.31
CA ILE A 440 -11.94 -23.57 -35.63
C ILE A 440 -12.63 -24.13 -34.37
N ARG A 441 -11.85 -24.66 -33.41
CA ARG A 441 -12.40 -25.05 -32.10
C ARG A 441 -12.96 -23.85 -31.33
N LYS A 442 -12.30 -22.69 -31.41
CA LYS A 442 -12.77 -21.42 -30.82
C LYS A 442 -14.07 -20.94 -31.48
N LEU A 443 -14.15 -21.02 -32.82
CA LEU A 443 -15.31 -20.62 -33.61
C LEU A 443 -16.56 -21.47 -33.31
N LEU A 444 -16.42 -22.79 -33.15
CA LEU A 444 -17.54 -23.63 -32.72
C LEU A 444 -18.05 -23.26 -31.32
N THR A 445 -17.16 -22.94 -30.37
CA THR A 445 -17.57 -22.56 -29.01
C THR A 445 -18.27 -21.21 -28.93
N THR A 446 -18.06 -20.29 -29.88
CA THR A 446 -18.80 -19.02 -29.95
C THR A 446 -20.13 -19.13 -30.69
N LEU A 447 -20.26 -20.06 -31.64
CA LEU A 447 -21.49 -20.27 -32.41
C LEU A 447 -22.54 -21.13 -31.69
N PHE A 448 -22.10 -22.06 -30.81
CA PHE A 448 -23.00 -22.92 -30.03
C PHE A 448 -22.78 -22.77 -28.52
N PRO A 449 -23.20 -21.65 -27.90
CA PRO A 449 -23.24 -21.53 -26.45
C PRO A 449 -24.27 -22.50 -25.87
N SER A 450 -23.80 -23.62 -25.33
CA SER A 450 -24.66 -24.59 -24.64
C SER A 450 -25.25 -23.96 -23.39
N LYS A 451 -26.51 -23.50 -23.47
CA LYS A 451 -27.26 -23.00 -22.32
C LYS A 451 -27.39 -24.13 -21.29
N GLY A 452 -26.58 -24.06 -20.23
CA GLY A 452 -26.70 -24.95 -19.08
C GLY A 452 -28.07 -24.74 -18.43
N ILE A 453 -28.99 -25.67 -18.66
CA ILE A 453 -30.31 -25.63 -18.05
C ILE A 453 -30.13 -25.94 -16.58
N ALA A 454 -30.23 -24.90 -15.74
CA ALA A 454 -30.12 -24.99 -14.29
C ALA A 454 -31.36 -25.70 -13.70
N GLY A 455 -31.42 -27.02 -13.85
CA GLY A 455 -32.41 -27.90 -13.25
C GLY A 455 -31.70 -29.02 -12.49
N SER A 456 -32.06 -29.20 -11.22
CA SER A 456 -31.46 -30.20 -10.32
C SER A 456 -31.77 -31.64 -10.77
N ARG A 457 -30.99 -32.14 -11.73
CA ARG A 457 -31.02 -33.53 -12.20
C ARG A 457 -29.88 -34.29 -11.57
N LYS A 458 -30.23 -35.19 -10.64
CA LYS A 458 -29.32 -36.18 -10.02
C LYS A 458 -28.55 -36.90 -11.13
N VAL A 459 -27.22 -36.91 -11.04
CA VAL A 459 -26.37 -37.50 -12.08
C VAL A 459 -26.29 -39.00 -11.85
N SER A 460 -26.59 -39.78 -12.90
CA SER A 460 -26.44 -41.23 -12.84
C SER A 460 -24.97 -41.60 -12.58
N TYR A 461 -24.72 -42.50 -11.63
CA TYR A 461 -23.41 -43.03 -11.24
C TYR A 461 -22.46 -43.30 -12.43
N LYS A 462 -22.97 -43.87 -13.52
CA LYS A 462 -22.19 -44.21 -14.74
C LYS A 462 -21.72 -43.01 -15.56
N LYS A 463 -22.19 -41.79 -15.28
CA LYS A 463 -21.84 -40.55 -16.00
C LYS A 463 -21.09 -39.52 -15.15
N ALA A 464 -21.09 -39.67 -13.82
CA ALA A 464 -20.43 -38.75 -12.91
C ALA A 464 -18.89 -38.77 -13.10
N LYS A 465 -18.27 -37.60 -13.14
CA LYS A 465 -16.81 -37.42 -13.13
C LYS A 465 -16.26 -37.48 -11.70
N SER A 466 -16.96 -36.88 -10.75
CA SER A 466 -16.62 -36.83 -9.31
C SER A 466 -16.48 -38.20 -8.67
N ILE A 467 -17.14 -39.24 -9.21
CA ILE A 467 -17.05 -40.61 -8.70
C ILE A 467 -15.64 -41.23 -8.82
N LYS A 468 -14.80 -40.69 -9.72
CA LYS A 468 -13.40 -41.12 -9.90
C LYS A 468 -12.46 -40.59 -8.81
N PHE A 469 -12.92 -39.64 -7.99
CA PHE A 469 -12.13 -39.01 -6.95
C PHE A 469 -12.54 -39.58 -5.58
N VAL A 470 -11.58 -40.26 -4.95
CA VAL A 470 -11.67 -40.85 -3.61
C VAL A 470 -10.76 -40.02 -2.69
N ASN A 471 -11.06 -39.94 -1.40
CA ASN A 471 -10.23 -39.17 -0.47
C ASN A 471 -8.78 -39.72 -0.43
N SER A 472 -7.88 -38.95 -1.03
CA SER A 472 -6.46 -39.30 -1.18
C SER A 472 -5.69 -39.46 0.14
N LEU A 473 -6.19 -38.89 1.25
CA LEU A 473 -5.59 -39.04 2.58
C LEU A 473 -6.00 -40.35 3.26
N SER A 474 -7.13 -40.95 2.87
CA SER A 474 -7.61 -42.23 3.41
C SER A 474 -7.25 -43.44 2.55
N ASP A 475 -6.86 -43.23 1.29
CA ASP A 475 -6.45 -44.30 0.38
C ASP A 475 -4.99 -44.72 0.70
N PRO A 476 -4.72 -46.00 1.02
CA PRO A 476 -3.39 -46.46 1.45
C PRO A 476 -2.34 -46.48 0.33
N VAL A 477 -2.73 -46.30 -0.93
CA VAL A 477 -1.84 -46.20 -2.10
C VAL A 477 -1.57 -44.74 -2.43
N LEU A 478 -2.58 -43.86 -2.40
CA LEU A 478 -2.41 -42.44 -2.73
C LEU A 478 -1.67 -41.68 -1.62
N SER A 479 -2.01 -41.94 -0.35
CA SER A 479 -1.39 -41.31 0.84
C SER A 479 0.13 -41.54 0.99
N LYS A 480 0.67 -42.57 0.34
CA LYS A 480 2.11 -42.88 0.32
C LYS A 480 2.82 -42.46 -0.98
N ARG A 481 2.06 -42.00 -1.98
CA ARG A 481 2.56 -41.70 -3.33
C ARG A 481 2.56 -40.21 -3.65
N PHE A 482 1.62 -39.45 -3.10
CA PHE A 482 1.49 -38.02 -3.38
C PHE A 482 2.31 -37.18 -2.40
N THR A 483 2.92 -36.11 -2.91
CA THR A 483 3.44 -35.02 -2.06
C THR A 483 2.29 -34.15 -1.55
N PRO A 484 2.49 -33.31 -0.51
CA PRO A 484 1.44 -32.43 -0.02
C PRO A 484 0.81 -31.53 -1.10
N ASN A 485 1.62 -30.99 -2.01
CA ASN A 485 1.12 -30.21 -3.16
C ASN A 485 0.26 -31.06 -4.12
N GLN A 486 0.60 -32.34 -4.34
CA GLN A 486 -0.17 -33.25 -5.21
C GLN A 486 -1.51 -33.67 -4.57
N HIS A 487 -1.56 -33.85 -3.25
CA HIS A 487 -2.83 -34.05 -2.53
C HIS A 487 -3.80 -32.88 -2.74
N ILE A 488 -3.29 -31.65 -2.69
CA ILE A 488 -4.07 -30.42 -2.87
C ILE A 488 -4.49 -30.23 -4.33
N GLU A 489 -3.60 -30.48 -5.30
CA GLU A 489 -3.94 -30.48 -6.72
C GLU A 489 -5.07 -31.48 -7.03
N TYR A 490 -4.94 -32.72 -6.55
CA TYR A 490 -5.92 -33.78 -6.76
C TYR A 490 -7.27 -33.46 -6.12
N ALA A 491 -7.30 -32.84 -4.94
CA ALA A 491 -8.53 -32.34 -4.31
C ALA A 491 -9.19 -31.20 -5.10
N TYR A 492 -8.40 -30.27 -5.66
CA TYR A 492 -8.94 -29.20 -6.51
C TYR A 492 -9.48 -29.72 -7.86
N GLN A 493 -8.84 -30.74 -8.43
CA GLN A 493 -9.38 -31.47 -9.58
C GLN A 493 -10.70 -32.19 -9.23
N ALA A 494 -10.81 -32.78 -8.03
CA ALA A 494 -12.04 -33.39 -7.54
C ALA A 494 -13.20 -32.38 -7.42
N LEU A 495 -12.93 -31.18 -6.89
CA LEU A 495 -13.88 -30.07 -6.84
C LEU A 495 -14.37 -29.67 -8.24
N CYS A 496 -13.46 -29.51 -9.20
CA CYS A 496 -13.82 -29.19 -10.59
C CYS A 496 -14.69 -30.30 -11.21
N ALA A 497 -14.41 -31.57 -10.92
CA ALA A 497 -15.21 -32.71 -11.39
C ALA A 497 -16.62 -32.75 -10.76
N LEU A 498 -16.79 -32.26 -9.52
CA LEU A 498 -18.10 -32.13 -8.87
C LEU A 498 -18.89 -30.92 -9.43
N ALA A 499 -18.22 -29.82 -9.75
CA ALA A 499 -18.81 -28.66 -10.42
C ALA A 499 -19.32 -29.01 -11.83
N ASP A 500 -18.54 -29.78 -12.60
CA ASP A 500 -18.94 -30.36 -13.88
C ASP A 500 -20.20 -31.23 -13.74
N ASP A 501 -20.27 -32.10 -12.73
CA ASP A 501 -21.42 -32.98 -12.48
C ASP A 501 -22.67 -32.19 -12.01
N LEU A 502 -22.48 -31.10 -11.26
CA LEU A 502 -23.55 -30.15 -10.91
C LEU A 502 -24.06 -29.33 -12.11
N GLY A 503 -23.50 -29.50 -13.30
CA GLY A 503 -23.88 -28.76 -14.50
C GLY A 503 -23.34 -27.32 -14.54
N VAL A 504 -22.42 -26.97 -13.65
CA VAL A 504 -21.75 -25.66 -13.62
C VAL A 504 -20.23 -25.87 -13.80
N PRO A 505 -19.79 -26.28 -15.00
CA PRO A 505 -18.37 -26.50 -15.29
C PRO A 505 -17.59 -25.20 -15.14
N LYS A 506 -16.42 -25.27 -14.49
CA LYS A 506 -15.46 -24.16 -14.42
C LYS A 506 -15.04 -23.75 -15.84
N LYS A 507 -15.04 -22.45 -16.17
CA LYS A 507 -14.69 -21.99 -17.52
C LYS A 507 -13.18 -22.19 -17.77
N TYR A 508 -12.81 -22.55 -19.00
CA TYR A 508 -11.42 -22.85 -19.37
C TYR A 508 -10.42 -21.69 -19.14
N HIS A 509 -10.91 -20.44 -19.11
CA HIS A 509 -10.11 -19.23 -18.90
C HIS A 509 -10.24 -18.63 -17.49
N GLU A 510 -11.01 -19.25 -16.60
CA GLU A 510 -11.35 -18.72 -15.27
C GLU A 510 -10.34 -19.21 -14.24
N THR A 511 -9.70 -18.28 -13.53
CA THR A 511 -8.72 -18.62 -12.48
C THR A 511 -9.41 -19.27 -11.27
N PRO A 512 -8.66 -19.96 -10.39
CA PRO A 512 -9.24 -20.55 -9.18
C PRO A 512 -9.98 -19.53 -8.29
N LEU A 513 -9.44 -18.32 -8.13
CA LEU A 513 -10.08 -17.23 -7.37
C LEU A 513 -11.34 -16.70 -8.06
N GLU A 514 -11.35 -16.54 -9.38
CA GLU A 514 -12.55 -16.07 -10.10
C GLU A 514 -13.69 -17.09 -10.04
N PHE A 515 -13.38 -18.39 -10.05
CA PHE A 515 -14.35 -19.45 -9.84
C PHE A 515 -14.98 -19.41 -8.42
N LEU A 516 -14.21 -19.01 -7.41
CA LEU A 516 -14.68 -18.80 -6.03
C LEU A 516 -15.51 -17.52 -5.86
N VAL A 517 -15.15 -16.44 -6.56
CA VAL A 517 -15.98 -15.21 -6.60
C VAL A 517 -17.30 -15.49 -7.32
N ASN A 518 -17.27 -16.29 -8.40
CA ASN A 518 -18.42 -16.72 -9.19
C ASN A 518 -19.03 -18.05 -8.71
N LEU A 519 -18.83 -18.43 -7.44
CA LEU A 519 -19.26 -19.74 -6.93
C LEU A 519 -20.79 -19.92 -7.11
N PRO A 520 -21.26 -21.06 -7.64
CA PRO A 520 -22.68 -21.27 -7.90
C PRO A 520 -23.42 -21.74 -6.63
N THR A 521 -24.70 -21.39 -6.54
CA THR A 521 -25.57 -21.68 -5.38
C THR A 521 -25.56 -23.14 -4.85
N PRO A 522 -25.46 -24.23 -5.65
CA PRO A 522 -25.32 -25.58 -5.10
C PRO A 522 -23.96 -25.88 -4.44
N LEU A 523 -22.94 -25.05 -4.64
CA LEU A 523 -21.63 -25.11 -3.98
C LEU A 523 -21.47 -24.07 -2.86
N GLU A 524 -22.42 -23.14 -2.69
CA GLU A 524 -22.40 -22.11 -1.64
C GLU A 524 -22.27 -22.71 -0.24
N ALA A 525 -22.90 -23.86 0.00
CA ALA A 525 -22.84 -24.63 1.25
C ALA A 525 -21.47 -25.28 1.54
N LEU A 526 -20.50 -25.15 0.64
CA LEU A 526 -19.10 -25.56 0.81
C LEU A 526 -18.12 -24.37 0.64
N ARG A 527 -18.61 -23.12 0.70
CA ARG A 527 -17.81 -21.93 0.37
C ARG A 527 -16.52 -21.86 1.19
N GLU A 528 -16.57 -22.15 2.48
CA GLU A 528 -15.42 -22.05 3.39
C GLU A 528 -14.32 -23.08 3.04
N GLU A 529 -14.67 -24.36 2.87
CA GLU A 529 -13.68 -25.40 2.51
C GLU A 529 -13.19 -25.25 1.07
N ILE A 530 -14.02 -24.70 0.17
CA ILE A 530 -13.61 -24.31 -1.18
C ILE A 530 -12.65 -23.12 -1.14
N GLU A 531 -12.80 -22.19 -0.19
CA GLU A 531 -11.88 -21.06 -0.01
C GLU A 531 -10.53 -21.52 0.54
N GLU A 532 -10.52 -22.31 1.61
CA GLU A 532 -9.28 -22.95 2.11
C GLU A 532 -8.58 -23.74 0.99
N LEU A 533 -9.30 -24.62 0.28
CA LEU A 533 -8.74 -25.42 -0.81
C LEU A 533 -8.24 -24.57 -1.99
N THR A 534 -8.96 -23.51 -2.37
CA THR A 534 -8.58 -22.65 -3.50
C THR A 534 -7.31 -21.86 -3.18
N ILE A 535 -7.18 -21.34 -1.96
CA ILE A 535 -5.97 -20.66 -1.50
C ILE A 535 -4.80 -21.65 -1.43
N LEU A 536 -5.00 -22.82 -0.83
CA LEU A 536 -3.97 -23.87 -0.75
C LEU A 536 -3.52 -24.33 -2.14
N TYR A 537 -4.45 -24.52 -3.08
CA TYR A 537 -4.14 -24.87 -4.48
C TYR A 537 -3.33 -23.78 -5.16
N GLN A 538 -3.69 -22.51 -4.97
CA GLN A 538 -2.96 -21.39 -5.53
C GLN A 538 -1.54 -21.30 -4.97
N THR A 539 -1.35 -21.50 -3.66
CA THR A 539 -0.01 -21.60 -3.06
C THR A 539 0.76 -22.80 -3.63
N ALA A 540 0.16 -24.00 -3.66
CA ALA A 540 0.82 -25.22 -4.13
C ALA A 540 1.23 -25.21 -5.62
N THR A 541 0.50 -24.45 -6.46
CA THR A 541 0.71 -24.39 -7.92
C THR A 541 1.59 -23.20 -8.35
N TYR A 542 1.47 -22.05 -7.68
CA TYR A 542 2.11 -20.80 -8.12
C TYR A 542 3.16 -20.24 -7.14
N SER A 543 3.36 -20.87 -5.98
CA SER A 543 4.44 -20.54 -5.05
C SER A 543 5.51 -21.65 -5.07
N PRO A 544 6.82 -21.33 -4.99
CA PRO A 544 7.88 -22.31 -4.76
C PRO A 544 7.91 -22.84 -3.31
N VAL A 545 7.02 -22.35 -2.43
CA VAL A 545 6.90 -22.83 -1.04
C VAL A 545 6.37 -24.26 -1.03
N GLN A 546 7.14 -25.18 -0.45
CA GLN A 546 6.69 -26.52 -0.13
C GLN A 546 5.77 -26.45 1.10
N LEU A 547 4.61 -27.12 1.03
CA LEU A 547 3.62 -27.11 2.11
C LEU A 547 3.91 -28.25 3.10
N ASP A 548 3.93 -27.91 4.40
CA ASP A 548 4.14 -28.84 5.52
C ASP A 548 2.97 -29.83 5.68
N ASP A 549 3.20 -31.01 6.25
CA ASP A 549 2.17 -32.06 6.40
C ASP A 549 0.99 -31.61 7.28
N LYS A 550 1.22 -30.68 8.22
CA LYS A 550 0.15 -30.01 9.00
C LYS A 550 -0.88 -29.28 8.14
N THR A 551 -0.53 -28.94 6.90
CA THR A 551 -1.45 -28.34 5.92
C THR A 551 -2.50 -29.34 5.45
N LEU A 552 -2.21 -30.64 5.47
CA LEU A 552 -3.12 -31.71 5.05
C LEU A 552 -4.27 -31.96 6.04
N ASP A 553 -4.14 -31.52 7.29
CA ASP A 553 -5.24 -31.57 8.26
C ASP A 553 -6.44 -30.72 7.80
N ARG A 554 -6.19 -29.54 7.19
CA ARG A 554 -7.24 -28.68 6.62
C ARG A 554 -7.96 -29.37 5.46
N LEU A 555 -7.20 -30.10 4.63
CA LEU A 555 -7.72 -30.87 3.50
C LEU A 555 -8.70 -31.98 3.93
N ARG A 556 -8.63 -32.48 5.18
CA ARG A 556 -9.60 -33.47 5.69
C ARG A 556 -11.02 -32.90 5.78
N LYS A 557 -11.20 -31.63 6.18
CA LYS A 557 -12.52 -30.96 6.21
C LYS A 557 -13.18 -31.04 4.83
N PHE A 558 -12.47 -30.55 3.81
CA PHE A 558 -12.92 -30.56 2.42
C PHE A 558 -13.36 -31.97 1.98
N TRP A 559 -12.56 -33.02 2.24
CA TRP A 559 -12.92 -34.37 1.81
C TRP A 559 -14.17 -34.95 2.47
N ILE A 560 -14.48 -34.56 3.71
CA ILE A 560 -15.73 -34.96 4.40
C ILE A 560 -16.92 -34.31 3.69
N SER A 561 -16.91 -32.98 3.57
CA SER A 561 -18.03 -32.21 3.01
C SER A 561 -18.22 -32.46 1.51
N TYR A 562 -17.13 -32.65 0.76
CA TYR A 562 -17.12 -33.15 -0.63
C TYR A 562 -17.84 -34.49 -0.75
N THR A 563 -17.49 -35.46 0.11
CA THR A 563 -18.08 -36.80 0.06
C THR A 563 -19.58 -36.76 0.35
N TRP A 564 -20.00 -35.96 1.33
CA TRP A 564 -21.41 -35.73 1.63
C TRP A 564 -22.17 -35.13 0.44
N LEU A 565 -21.66 -34.04 -0.16
CA LEU A 565 -22.34 -33.37 -1.29
C LEU A 565 -22.36 -34.27 -2.54
N ARG A 566 -21.24 -34.92 -2.87
CA ARG A 566 -21.16 -35.88 -3.99
C ARG A 566 -22.20 -36.98 -3.87
N ASN A 567 -22.35 -37.58 -2.68
CA ASN A 567 -23.32 -38.65 -2.43
C ASN A 567 -24.80 -38.15 -2.43
N ARG A 568 -25.03 -36.83 -2.33
CA ARG A 568 -26.35 -36.19 -2.49
C ARG A 568 -26.69 -35.92 -3.97
N VAL A 569 -25.68 -35.67 -4.80
CA VAL A 569 -25.81 -35.30 -6.24
C VAL A 569 -25.80 -36.53 -7.16
N VAL A 570 -24.95 -37.52 -6.87
CA VAL A 570 -24.73 -38.72 -7.68
C VAL A 570 -25.52 -39.90 -7.10
N ARG A 571 -26.27 -40.62 -7.95
CA ARG A 571 -27.01 -41.86 -7.60
C ARG A 571 -27.03 -42.87 -8.75
#